data_AF-A0A1G8UYK3-F1
#
_entry.id   AF-A0A1G8UYK3-F1
#
_cell.length_a   1.000
_cell.length_b   1.000
_cell.length_c   1.000
_cell.angle_alpha   90.00
_cell.angle_beta   90.00
_cell.angle_gamma   90.00
#
_symmetry.space_group_name_H-M   'P 1'
#
loop_
_entity.id
_entity.type
_entity.pdbx_description
1 polymer ?
#
loop_
_entity_poly.entity_id
_entity_poly.type
_entity_poly.pdbx_seq_one_letter_code
_entity_poly.pdbx_strand_id
1 'polypeptide(L)'
;MKITLDTRFNGALGPVSLREAVQQLRERDLACTVSSETVEEKVTIFSDCVERGFTPLRSEIMAAYYVAERDATTEAFDRGLITKAELESKQAALAARLLT
;
A
#
# COMPACT_ATOMS: atom_id res chain seq x y z
N MET A 1 9.88 3.71 -9.18
CA MET A 1 8.69 3.05 -9.79
C MET A 1 7.41 3.61 -9.17
N LYS A 2 6.31 3.83 -9.92
CA LYS A 2 5.00 4.16 -9.30
C LYS A 2 4.38 2.86 -8.77
N ILE A 3 4.10 2.80 -7.46
CA ILE A 3 3.44 1.65 -6.84
C ILE A 3 1.93 1.79 -7.01
N THR A 4 1.28 0.72 -7.46
CA THR A 4 -0.17 0.63 -7.64
C THR A 4 -0.68 -0.66 -6.99
N LEU A 5 -2.00 -0.78 -6.83
CA LEU A 5 -2.62 -1.98 -6.27
C LEU A 5 -2.38 -3.23 -7.14
N ASP A 6 -2.08 -3.04 -8.42
CA ASP A 6 -1.80 -4.09 -9.39
C ASP A 6 -0.30 -4.38 -9.55
N THR A 7 0.58 -3.66 -8.83
CA THR A 7 2.02 -3.94 -8.80
C THR A 7 2.25 -5.38 -8.34
N ARG A 8 2.93 -6.18 -9.18
CA ARG A 8 3.22 -7.60 -8.92
C ARG A 8 4.63 -7.80 -8.37
N PHE A 9 4.77 -8.77 -7.48
CA PHE A 9 6.05 -9.15 -6.89
C PHE A 9 6.04 -10.62 -6.43
N ASN A 10 7.21 -11.12 -6.03
CA ASN A 10 7.36 -12.47 -5.50
C ASN A 10 6.90 -12.51 -4.04
N GLY A 11 5.67 -12.96 -3.80
CA GLY A 11 5.14 -13.24 -2.46
C GLY A 11 5.65 -14.57 -1.91
N ALA A 12 5.35 -14.83 -0.64
CA ALA A 12 5.77 -16.06 0.04
C ALA A 12 5.22 -17.36 -0.60
N LEU A 13 4.13 -17.26 -1.38
CA LEU A 13 3.48 -18.38 -2.07
C LEU A 13 3.63 -18.30 -3.59
N GLY A 14 4.50 -17.42 -4.09
CA GLY A 14 4.68 -17.15 -5.51
C GLY A 14 4.25 -15.75 -5.95
N PRO A 15 4.22 -15.48 -7.26
CA PRO A 15 3.88 -14.18 -7.81
C PRO A 15 2.48 -13.71 -7.41
N VAL A 16 2.38 -12.48 -6.89
CA VAL A 16 1.15 -11.92 -6.32
C VAL A 16 1.08 -10.42 -6.59
N SER A 17 -0.10 -9.84 -6.72
CA SER A 17 -0.29 -8.38 -6.73
C SER A 17 -0.29 -7.81 -5.31
N LEU A 18 -0.04 -6.51 -5.17
CA LEU A 18 -0.12 -5.81 -3.90
C LEU A 18 -1.50 -5.96 -3.23
N ARG A 19 -2.58 -5.87 -4.01
CA ARG A 19 -3.94 -6.09 -3.52
C ARG A 19 -4.12 -7.49 -2.95
N GLU A 20 -3.73 -8.52 -3.70
CA GLU A 20 -3.86 -9.92 -3.29
C GLU A 20 -2.99 -10.23 -2.08
N ALA A 21 -1.77 -9.71 -2.01
CA ALA A 21 -0.88 -9.91 -0.87
C ALA A 21 -1.48 -9.35 0.42
N VAL A 22 -2.05 -8.13 0.37
CA VAL A 22 -2.72 -7.52 1.54
C VAL A 22 -3.97 -8.31 1.93
N GLN A 23 -4.74 -8.81 0.96
CA GLN A 23 -5.88 -9.68 1.24
C GLN A 23 -5.44 -10.95 1.98
N GLN A 24 -4.39 -11.63 1.51
CA GLN A 24 -3.83 -12.82 2.16
C GLN A 24 -3.33 -12.52 3.58
N LEU A 25 -2.73 -11.34 3.81
CA LEU A 25 -2.31 -10.92 5.15
C LEU A 25 -3.51 -10.72 6.08
N ARG A 26 -4.60 -10.11 5.60
CA ARG A 26 -5.82 -9.90 6.40
C ARG A 26 -6.54 -11.20 6.73
N GLU A 27 -6.68 -12.10 5.75
CA GLU A 27 -7.31 -13.42 5.95
C GLU A 27 -6.59 -14.28 6.99
N ARG A 28 -5.30 -14.00 7.24
CA ARG A 28 -4.45 -14.70 8.21
C ARG A 28 -4.22 -13.91 9.50
N ASP A 29 -4.86 -12.76 9.67
CA ASP A 29 -4.63 -11.84 10.80
C ASP A 29 -3.16 -11.43 10.97
N LEU A 30 -2.45 -11.29 9.84
CA LEU A 30 -1.04 -10.89 9.77
C LEU A 30 -0.83 -9.46 9.25
N ALA A 31 -1.91 -8.77 8.87
CA ALA A 31 -1.86 -7.37 8.48
C ALA A 31 -1.46 -6.51 9.69
N CYS A 32 -0.53 -5.58 9.48
CA CYS A 32 -0.06 -4.69 10.53
C CYS A 32 -0.25 -3.22 10.14
N THR A 33 -0.30 -2.35 11.14
CA THR A 33 -0.14 -0.91 10.94
C THR A 33 1.33 -0.56 10.75
N VAL A 34 1.57 0.63 10.21
CA VAL A 34 2.92 1.15 9.92
C VAL A 34 3.07 2.52 10.57
N SER A 35 4.21 2.78 11.22
CA SER A 35 4.49 4.13 11.72
C SER A 35 4.53 5.12 10.57
N SER A 36 3.79 6.23 10.70
CA SER A 36 3.74 7.31 9.71
C SER A 36 5.13 7.85 9.33
N GLU A 37 6.07 7.87 10.26
CA GLU A 37 7.45 8.33 10.07
C GLU A 37 8.28 7.39 9.19
N THR A 38 7.91 6.11 9.12
CA THR A 38 8.67 5.05 8.42
C THR A 38 8.07 4.64 7.08
N VAL A 39 6.93 5.23 6.68
CA VAL A 39 6.20 4.84 5.47
C VAL A 39 7.09 4.97 4.23
N GLU A 40 7.74 6.11 4.05
CA GLU A 40 8.57 6.39 2.86
C GLU A 40 9.81 5.47 2.78
N GLU A 41 10.44 5.18 3.92
CA GLU A 41 11.55 4.22 4.00
C GLU A 41 11.08 2.82 3.60
N LYS A 42 9.97 2.34 4.17
CA LYS A 42 9.42 1.01 3.88
C LYS A 42 8.93 0.86 2.44
N VAL A 43 8.42 1.94 1.85
CA VAL A 43 8.03 1.99 0.43
C VAL A 43 9.25 1.90 -0.49
N THR A 44 10.36 2.51 -0.08
CA THR A 44 11.64 2.39 -0.80
C THR A 44 12.15 0.95 -0.74
N ILE A 45 12.17 0.35 0.46
CA ILE A 45 12.56 -1.06 0.63
C ILE A 45 11.65 -2.00 -0.16
N PHE A 46 10.32 -1.75 -0.16
CA PHE A 46 9.38 -2.50 -0.99
C PHE A 46 9.82 -2.48 -2.46
N SER A 47 10.07 -1.27 -2.99
CA SER A 47 10.46 -1.08 -4.40
C SER A 47 11.76 -1.83 -4.72
N ASP A 48 12.76 -1.73 -3.86
CA ASP A 48 14.04 -2.44 -4.02
C ASP A 48 13.85 -3.96 -4.00
N CYS A 49 12.98 -4.47 -3.11
CA CYS A 49 12.65 -5.89 -3.08
C CYS A 49 12.01 -6.35 -4.39
N VAL A 50 11.03 -5.60 -4.90
CA VAL A 50 10.35 -5.91 -6.17
C VAL A 50 11.33 -5.90 -7.34
N GLU A 51 12.15 -4.85 -7.45
CA GLU A 51 13.11 -4.69 -8.55
C GLU A 51 14.17 -5.78 -8.55
N ARG A 52 14.56 -6.27 -7.36
CA ARG A 52 15.59 -7.32 -7.20
C ARG A 52 15.01 -8.74 -7.10
N GLY A 53 13.68 -8.89 -7.18
CA GLY A 53 13.00 -10.18 -7.13
C GLY A 53 12.92 -10.82 -5.75
N PHE A 54 13.17 -10.07 -4.67
CA PHE A 54 13.02 -10.53 -3.30
C PHE A 54 11.57 -10.42 -2.82
N THR A 55 11.24 -11.19 -1.78
CA THR A 55 9.96 -11.09 -1.09
C THR A 55 9.98 -9.98 -0.03
N PRO A 56 9.17 -8.92 -0.17
CA PRO A 56 9.07 -7.87 0.84
C PRO A 56 8.45 -8.39 2.14
N LEU A 57 8.78 -7.78 3.28
CA LEU A 57 8.15 -8.08 4.55
C LEU A 57 6.75 -7.48 4.63
N ARG A 58 5.98 -7.95 5.62
CA ARG A 58 4.61 -7.50 5.88
C ARG A 58 4.52 -5.98 6.05
N SER A 59 5.46 -5.36 6.75
CA SER A 59 5.45 -3.90 6.95
C SER A 59 5.70 -3.12 5.66
N GLU A 60 6.57 -3.60 4.77
CA GLU A 60 6.79 -2.98 3.46
C GLU A 60 5.56 -3.12 2.57
N ILE A 61 4.93 -4.30 2.56
CA ILE A 61 3.68 -4.54 1.81
C ILE A 61 2.58 -3.59 2.30
N MET A 62 2.40 -3.44 3.61
CA MET A 62 1.37 -2.55 4.18
C MET A 62 1.67 -1.06 3.90
N ALA A 63 2.94 -0.64 3.94
CA ALA A 63 3.35 0.71 3.59
C ALA A 63 3.11 1.03 2.10
N ALA A 64 3.51 0.12 1.22
CA ALA A 64 3.26 0.20 -0.21
C ALA A 64 1.75 0.27 -0.52
N TYR A 65 0.94 -0.53 0.18
CA TYR A 65 -0.52 -0.50 0.05
C TYR A 65 -1.13 0.83 0.49
N TYR A 66 -0.68 1.39 1.61
CA TYR A 66 -1.10 2.72 2.04
C TYR A 66 -0.83 3.77 0.96
N VAL A 67 0.39 3.82 0.42
CA VAL A 67 0.75 4.78 -0.65
C VAL A 67 -0.08 4.55 -1.90
N ALA A 68 -0.26 3.30 -2.33
CA ALA A 68 -1.05 2.98 -3.52
C ALA A 68 -2.52 3.43 -3.39
N GLU A 69 -3.16 3.19 -2.24
CA GLU A 69 -4.54 3.64 -1.99
C GLU A 69 -4.63 5.17 -1.88
N ARG A 70 -3.66 5.81 -1.20
CA ARG A 70 -3.57 7.27 -1.08
C ARG A 70 -3.48 7.91 -2.46
N ASP A 71 -2.55 7.44 -3.29
CA ASP A 71 -2.28 7.98 -4.61
C ASP A 71 -3.45 7.71 -5.57
N ALA A 72 -4.10 6.55 -5.49
CA ALA A 72 -5.33 6.27 -6.25
C ALA A 72 -6.47 7.21 -5.85
N THR A 73 -6.59 7.57 -4.57
CA THR A 73 -7.60 8.54 -4.09
C THR A 73 -7.28 9.94 -4.60
N THR A 74 -6.02 10.36 -4.57
CA THR A 74 -5.56 11.64 -5.14
C THR A 74 -5.84 11.69 -6.65
N GLU A 75 -5.54 10.63 -7.39
CA GLU A 75 -5.79 10.56 -8.83
C GLU A 75 -7.29 10.61 -9.16
N ALA A 76 -8.15 10.03 -8.31
CA ALA A 76 -9.60 10.16 -8.46
C ALA A 76 -10.07 11.62 -8.26
N PHE A 77 -9.47 12.36 -7.33
CA PHE A 77 -9.76 13.78 -7.14
C PHE A 77 -9.26 14.62 -8.32
N ASP A 78 -8.04 14.39 -8.78
CA ASP A 78 -7.44 15.11 -9.92
C ASP A 78 -8.25 14.93 -11.21
N ARG A 79 -8.93 13.77 -11.36
CA ARG A 79 -9.84 13.47 -12.47
C ARG A 79 -11.27 14.01 -12.28
N GLY A 80 -11.56 14.68 -11.16
CA GLY A 80 -12.89 15.19 -10.84
C GLY A 80 -13.92 14.10 -10.53
N LEU A 81 -13.48 12.89 -10.16
CA LEU A 81 -14.38 11.77 -9.82
C LEU A 81 -14.89 11.85 -8.38
N ILE A 82 -14.19 12.59 -7.51
CA ILE A 82 -14.57 12.83 -6.12
C ILE A 82 -14.35 14.30 -5.77
N THR A 83 -15.06 14.76 -4.75
CA THR A 83 -14.91 16.10 -4.18
C THR A 83 -13.70 16.19 -3.23
N LYS A 84 -13.30 17.42 -2.90
CA LYS A 84 -12.24 17.68 -1.91
C LYS A 84 -12.59 17.12 -0.52
N ALA A 85 -13.84 17.26 -0.09
CA ALA A 85 -14.29 16.72 1.19
C ALA A 85 -14.20 15.18 1.23
N GLU A 86 -14.53 14.51 0.12
CA GLU A 86 -14.37 13.05 0.01
C GLU A 86 -12.91 12.62 -0.01
N LEU A 87 -12.02 13.38 -0.67
CA LEU A 87 -10.58 13.14 -0.64
C LEU A 87 -10.05 13.17 0.80
N GLU A 88 -10.33 14.25 1.54
CA GLU A 88 -9.88 14.43 2.92
C GLU A 88 -10.44 13.33 3.83
N SER A 89 -11.72 13.02 3.73
CA SER A 89 -12.37 11.96 4.50
C SER A 89 -11.76 10.58 4.23
N LYS A 90 -11.55 10.24 2.95
CA LYS A 90 -10.97 8.94 2.55
C LYS A 90 -9.52 8.81 2.98
N GLN A 91 -8.71 9.85 2.83
CA GLN A 91 -7.31 9.83 3.29
C GLN A 91 -7.20 9.74 4.81
N ALA A 92 -8.05 10.46 5.56
CA ALA A 92 -8.11 10.35 7.01
C ALA A 92 -8.52 8.94 7.47
N ALA A 93 -9.54 8.35 6.85
CA ALA A 93 -9.96 6.99 7.15
C ALA A 93 -8.88 5.95 6.81
N LEU A 94 -8.15 6.15 5.70
CA LEU A 94 -7.04 5.30 5.31
C LEU A 94 -5.89 5.38 6.32
N ALA A 95 -5.50 6.59 6.72
CA ALA A 95 -4.47 6.82 7.72
C ALA A 95 -4.84 6.20 9.07
N ALA A 96 -6.06 6.44 9.56
CA ALA A 96 -6.53 5.87 10.82
C ALA A 96 -6.55 4.33 10.83
N ARG A 97 -6.74 3.70 9.67
CA ARG A 97 -6.78 2.24 9.55
C ARG A 97 -5.40 1.60 9.44
N LEU A 98 -4.42 2.28 8.84
CA LEU A 98 -3.15 1.67 8.42
C LEU A 98 -1.92 2.27 9.09
N LEU A 99 -2.04 3.44 9.69
CA LEU A 99 -0.93 4.13 10.33
C LEU A 99 -1.05 4.11 11.85
N THR A 100 0.11 4.18 12.50
CA THR A 100 0.27 4.44 13.94
C THR A 100 1.14 5.65 14.17
#